data_AF-A0A2T8IF51-F1
#
_entry.id   AF-A0A2T8IF51-F1
#
_cell.length_a   1.000
_cell.length_b   1.000
_cell.length_c   1.000
_cell.angle_alpha   90.00
_cell.angle_beta   90.00
_cell.angle_gamma   90.00
#
_symmetry.space_group_name_H-M   'P 1'
#
loop_
_entity.id
_entity.type
_entity.pdbx_description
1 polymer ?
#
loop_
_entity_poly.entity_id
_entity_poly.type
_entity_poly.pdbx_seq_one_letter_code
_entity_poly.pdbx_strand_id
1 'polypeptide(L)'
;MADPDPAEAQRLCKELQLLVLQHLHEQGYKEVAHRLEQESGLYLDTKHLEDLVQCGAWDDAERYLGGFTEGCEDPGSAKIFVAIRKQKYLEALGRNQEPTDGAVHVWEPSTHDNGADPATSAVSGSSTEIC
;
A
#
# COMPACT_ATOMS: atom_id res chain seq x y z
N MET A 1 -58.23 3.87 1.40
CA MET A 1 -56.93 3.93 2.10
C MET A 1 -55.99 4.56 1.10
N ALA A 2 -55.54 5.79 1.33
CA ALA A 2 -54.63 6.45 0.37
C ALA A 2 -53.26 5.79 0.50
N ASP A 3 -52.65 5.43 -0.63
CA ASP A 3 -51.27 4.95 -0.63
C ASP A 3 -50.35 6.05 -0.07
N PRO A 4 -49.36 5.70 0.78
CA PRO A 4 -48.44 6.67 1.32
C PRO A 4 -47.62 7.34 0.21
N ASP A 5 -47.31 8.62 0.38
CA ASP A 5 -46.47 9.37 -0.54
C ASP A 5 -45.11 8.66 -0.69
N PRO A 6 -44.63 8.37 -1.92
CA PRO A 6 -43.35 7.68 -2.14
C PRO A 6 -42.17 8.36 -1.43
N ALA A 7 -42.19 9.68 -1.24
CA ALA A 7 -41.15 10.39 -0.49
C ALA A 7 -41.19 10.07 1.01
N GLU A 8 -42.38 9.92 1.60
CA GLU A 8 -42.55 9.53 3.00
C GLU A 8 -42.09 8.09 3.24
N ALA A 9 -42.44 7.17 2.33
CA ALA A 9 -41.96 5.80 2.38
C ALA A 9 -40.43 5.72 2.30
N GLN A 10 -39.81 6.51 1.40
CA GLN A 10 -38.35 6.56 1.29
C GLN A 10 -37.68 7.13 2.55
N ARG A 11 -38.25 8.16 3.17
CA ARG A 11 -37.75 8.71 4.43
C ARG A 11 -37.81 7.67 5.56
N LEU A 12 -38.95 6.99 5.71
CA LEU A 12 -39.13 5.97 6.74
C LEU A 12 -38.16 4.80 6.57
N CYS A 13 -37.92 4.36 5.33
CA CYS A 13 -36.91 3.33 5.05
C CYS A 13 -35.50 3.76 5.48
N LYS A 14 -35.11 5.02 5.21
CA LYS A 14 -33.81 5.55 5.64
C LYS A 14 -33.69 5.62 7.17
N GLU A 15 -34.74 6.08 7.86
CA GLU A 15 -34.77 6.13 9.33
C GLU A 15 -34.63 4.73 9.94
N LEU A 16 -35.34 3.74 9.39
CA LEU A 16 -35.22 2.35 9.83
C LEU A 16 -33.81 1.80 9.60
N GLN A 17 -33.19 2.06 8.45
CA GLN A 17 -31.82 1.62 8.17
C GLN A 17 -30.81 2.23 9.14
N LEU A 18 -30.96 3.51 9.50
CA LEU A 18 -30.13 4.17 10.51
C LEU A 18 -30.30 3.56 11.92
N LEU A 19 -31.54 3.22 12.30
CA LEU A 19 -31.84 2.53 13.57
C LEU A 19 -31.21 1.14 13.63
N VAL A 20 -31.29 0.37 12.52
CA VAL A 20 -30.61 -0.92 12.41
C VAL A 20 -29.10 -0.74 12.53
N LEU A 21 -28.53 0.26 11.84
CA LEU A 21 -27.10 0.54 11.89
C LEU A 21 -26.63 0.88 13.32
N GLN A 22 -27.40 1.72 14.03
CA GLN A 22 -27.15 2.03 15.43
C GLN A 22 -27.12 0.76 16.29
N HIS A 23 -28.11 -0.12 16.12
CA HIS A 23 -28.17 -1.38 16.86
C HIS A 23 -26.95 -2.27 16.59
N LEU A 24 -26.52 -2.39 15.33
CA LEU A 24 -25.34 -3.19 14.96
C LEU A 24 -24.07 -2.67 15.64
N HIS A 25 -23.89 -1.35 15.71
CA HIS A 25 -22.78 -0.72 16.42
C HIS A 25 -22.82 -0.98 17.94
N GLU A 26 -24.00 -0.84 18.56
CA GLU A 26 -24.18 -1.08 20.00
C GLU A 26 -23.89 -2.53 20.41
N GLN A 27 -24.24 -3.49 19.56
CA GLN A 27 -23.94 -4.91 19.78
C GLN A 27 -22.51 -5.31 19.37
N GLY A 28 -21.78 -4.44 18.67
CA GLY A 28 -20.42 -4.70 18.19
C GLY A 28 -20.33 -5.55 16.93
N TYR A 29 -21.40 -5.65 16.12
CA TYR A 29 -21.44 -6.39 14.85
C TYR A 29 -20.77 -5.61 13.71
N LYS A 30 -19.48 -5.30 13.87
CA LYS A 30 -18.72 -4.38 13.01
C LYS A 30 -18.77 -4.73 11.53
N GLU A 31 -18.49 -5.97 11.14
CA GLU A 31 -18.53 -6.35 9.73
C GLU A 31 -19.91 -6.17 9.08
N VAL A 32 -20.99 -6.41 9.83
CA VAL A 32 -22.36 -6.26 9.31
C VAL A 32 -22.70 -4.77 9.22
N ALA A 33 -22.28 -3.97 10.20
CA ALA A 33 -22.43 -2.53 10.20
C ALA A 33 -21.72 -1.90 8.99
N HIS A 34 -20.44 -2.20 8.79
CA HIS A 34 -19.63 -1.66 7.68
C HIS A 34 -20.17 -2.08 6.30
N ARG A 35 -20.70 -3.30 6.15
CA ARG A 35 -21.39 -3.72 4.91
C ARG A 35 -22.68 -2.95 4.69
N LEU A 36 -23.51 -2.77 5.72
CA LEU A 36 -24.75 -2.02 5.62
C LEU A 36 -24.49 -0.54 5.27
N GLU A 37 -23.49 0.07 5.91
CA GLU A 37 -23.01 1.42 5.61
C GLU A 37 -22.64 1.56 4.12
N GLN A 38 -21.83 0.62 3.62
CA GLN A 38 -21.35 0.61 2.25
C GLN A 38 -22.48 0.39 1.23
N GLU A 39 -23.35 -0.60 1.44
CA GLU A 39 -24.42 -0.93 0.49
C GLU A 39 -25.55 0.11 0.48
N SER A 40 -25.81 0.75 1.63
CA SER A 40 -26.84 1.78 1.74
C SER A 40 -26.35 3.19 1.39
N GLY A 41 -25.04 3.44 1.49
CA GLY A 41 -24.43 4.76 1.30
C GLY A 41 -24.86 5.80 2.35
N LEU A 42 -25.45 5.38 3.48
CA LEU A 42 -26.09 6.29 4.45
C LEU A 42 -25.12 6.95 5.42
N TYR A 43 -24.07 6.25 5.81
CA TYR A 43 -23.13 6.71 6.83
C TYR A 43 -21.73 6.20 6.54
N LEU A 44 -20.78 7.11 6.41
CA LEU A 44 -19.37 6.79 6.20
C LEU A 44 -18.66 6.79 7.56
N ASP A 45 -18.33 5.61 8.07
CA ASP A 45 -17.43 5.45 9.21
C ASP A 45 -15.99 5.83 8.79
N THR A 46 -15.57 7.04 9.17
CA THR A 46 -14.23 7.56 8.85
C THR A 46 -13.13 6.80 9.57
N LYS A 47 -13.41 6.26 10.76
CA LYS A 47 -12.43 5.49 11.53
C LYS A 47 -12.17 4.14 10.87
N HIS A 48 -13.22 3.49 10.37
CA HIS A 48 -13.06 2.26 9.60
C HIS A 48 -12.23 2.49 8.32
N LEU A 49 -12.53 3.56 7.58
CA LEU A 49 -11.75 3.91 6.39
C LEU A 49 -10.28 4.20 6.74
N GLU A 50 -10.03 4.93 7.84
CA GLU A 50 -8.69 5.19 8.35
C GLU A 50 -7.95 3.89 8.68
N ASP A 51 -8.60 2.96 9.40
CA ASP A 51 -8.01 1.66 9.75
C ASP A 51 -7.64 0.86 8.49
N LEU A 52 -8.52 0.81 7.47
CA LEU A 52 -8.23 0.13 6.19
C LEU A 52 -7.01 0.74 5.49
N VAL A 53 -6.93 2.08 5.45
CA VAL A 53 -5.81 2.81 4.83
C VAL A 53 -4.51 2.57 5.61
N GLN A 54 -4.54 2.62 6.94
CA GLN A 54 -3.36 2.40 7.78
C GLN A 54 -2.84 0.96 7.67
N CYS A 55 -3.72 -0.02 7.51
CA CYS A 55 -3.34 -1.41 7.29
C CYS A 55 -2.83 -1.70 5.87
N GLY A 56 -2.89 -0.74 4.94
CA GLY A 56 -2.57 -0.94 3.53
C GLY A 56 -3.58 -1.84 2.80
N ALA A 57 -4.81 -1.96 3.33
CA ALA A 57 -5.91 -2.71 2.73
C ALA A 57 -6.57 -1.89 1.60
N TRP A 58 -5.78 -1.53 0.59
CA TRP A 58 -6.15 -0.56 -0.44
C TRP A 58 -7.39 -0.95 -1.25
N ASP A 59 -7.53 -2.23 -1.58
CA ASP A 59 -8.69 -2.73 -2.33
C ASP A 59 -9.99 -2.63 -1.53
N ASP A 60 -9.93 -2.93 -0.23
CA ASP A 60 -11.08 -2.81 0.67
C ASP A 60 -11.43 -1.34 0.92
N ALA A 61 -10.43 -0.46 1.05
CA ALA A 61 -10.64 0.98 1.18
C ALA A 61 -11.32 1.59 -0.06
N GLU A 62 -10.87 1.23 -1.28
CA GLU A 62 -11.52 1.67 -2.52
C GLU A 62 -12.94 1.14 -2.63
N ARG A 63 -13.14 -0.16 -2.31
CA ARG A 63 -14.46 -0.80 -2.36
C ARG A 63 -15.44 -0.14 -1.39
N TYR A 64 -15.00 0.11 -0.15
CA TYR A 64 -15.81 0.76 0.88
C TYR A 64 -16.19 2.19 0.48
N LEU A 65 -15.23 3.00 0.03
CA LEU A 65 -15.47 4.38 -0.41
C LEU A 65 -16.43 4.47 -1.61
N GLY A 66 -16.39 3.48 -2.50
CA GLY A 66 -17.31 3.35 -3.63
C GLY A 66 -18.78 3.18 -3.24
N GLY A 67 -19.10 2.81 -2.00
CA GLY A 67 -20.49 2.76 -1.51
C GLY A 67 -21.14 4.13 -1.31
N PHE A 68 -20.33 5.20 -1.21
CA PHE A 68 -20.80 6.55 -0.87
C PHE A 68 -20.72 7.53 -2.03
N THR A 69 -19.94 7.20 -3.06
CA THR A 69 -19.65 8.08 -4.18
C THR A 69 -19.66 7.27 -5.46
N GLU A 70 -20.22 7.83 -6.54
CA GLU A 70 -20.21 7.22 -7.88
C GLU A 70 -18.82 7.34 -8.55
N GLY A 71 -17.76 7.05 -7.80
CA GLY A 71 -16.38 7.09 -8.30
C GLY A 71 -15.77 8.49 -8.34
N CYS A 72 -15.26 8.90 -9.51
CA CYS A 72 -14.43 10.10 -9.69
C CYS A 72 -15.22 11.31 -10.23
N GLU A 73 -16.55 11.23 -10.27
CA GLU A 73 -17.38 12.26 -10.88
C GLU A 73 -17.46 13.54 -10.03
N ASP A 74 -17.45 13.40 -8.70
CA ASP A 74 -17.32 14.55 -7.80
C ASP A 74 -15.83 14.93 -7.63
N PRO A 75 -15.42 16.19 -7.88
CA PRO A 75 -14.03 16.62 -7.75
C PRO A 75 -13.40 16.40 -6.37
N GLY A 76 -14.20 16.32 -5.30
CA GLY A 76 -13.75 15.95 -3.96
C GLY A 76 -13.41 14.46 -3.87
N SER A 77 -14.36 13.60 -4.26
CA SER A 77 -14.18 12.15 -4.29
C SER A 77 -13.01 11.71 -5.18
N ALA A 78 -12.83 12.35 -6.34
CA ALA A 78 -11.73 12.14 -7.27
C ALA A 78 -10.35 12.24 -6.60
N LYS A 79 -10.16 13.25 -5.74
CA LYS A 79 -8.87 13.45 -5.03
C LYS A 79 -8.55 12.30 -4.10
N ILE A 80 -9.57 11.76 -3.42
CA ILE A 80 -9.40 10.67 -2.46
C ILE A 80 -9.01 9.38 -3.21
N PHE A 81 -9.73 9.04 -4.28
CA PHE A 81 -9.39 7.86 -5.10
C PHE A 81 -7.99 7.97 -5.72
N VAL A 82 -7.62 9.15 -6.22
CA VAL A 82 -6.27 9.39 -6.76
C VAL A 82 -5.20 9.20 -5.69
N ALA A 83 -5.43 9.69 -4.47
CA ALA A 83 -4.49 9.54 -3.36
C ALA A 83 -4.30 8.06 -2.97
N ILE A 84 -5.40 7.30 -2.83
CA ILE A 84 -5.38 5.87 -2.51
C ILE A 84 -4.62 5.08 -3.58
N ARG A 85 -4.96 5.27 -4.86
CA ARG A 85 -4.31 4.55 -5.98
C ARG A 85 -2.83 4.90 -6.11
N LYS A 86 -2.47 6.16 -5.88
CA LYS A 86 -1.07 6.60 -5.87
C LYS A 86 -0.28 5.90 -4.76
N GLN A 87 -0.82 5.84 -3.55
CA GLN A 87 -0.13 5.18 -2.43
C GLN A 87 0.02 3.68 -2.67
N LYS A 88 -1.05 3.00 -3.11
CA LYS A 88 -1.02 1.59 -3.52
C LYS A 88 0.08 1.32 -4.56
N TYR A 89 0.19 2.18 -5.57
CA TYR A 89 1.22 2.07 -6.61
C TYR A 89 2.64 2.27 -6.07
N LEU A 90 2.86 3.28 -5.21
CA LEU A 90 4.18 3.53 -4.61
C LEU A 90 4.65 2.37 -3.72
N GLU A 91 3.75 1.72 -2.98
CA GLU A 91 4.07 0.54 -2.18
C GLU A 91 4.43 -0.67 -3.03
N ALA A 92 3.72 -0.88 -4.15
CA ALA A 92 4.05 -1.93 -5.11
C ALA A 92 5.44 -1.69 -5.75
N LEU A 93 5.80 -0.43 -6.03
CA LEU A 93 7.12 -0.08 -6.53
C LEU A 93 8.22 -0.27 -5.47
N GLY A 94 7.98 0.13 -4.22
CA GLY A 94 8.95 0.01 -3.13
C GLY A 94 9.33 -1.45 -2.82
N ARG A 95 8.37 -2.38 -2.91
CA ARG A 95 8.63 -3.82 -2.75
C ARG A 95 9.51 -4.40 -3.87
N ASN A 96 9.48 -3.82 -5.06
CA ASN A 96 10.34 -4.23 -6.17
C ASN A 96 11.76 -3.63 -6.10
N GLN A 97 12.01 -2.73 -5.14
CA GLN A 97 13.31 -2.08 -4.96
C GLN A 97 14.06 -2.56 -3.73
N GLU A 98 13.63 -3.63 -3.05
CA GLU A 98 14.44 -4.24 -1.99
C GLU A 98 15.79 -4.65 -2.59
N PRO A 99 16.89 -3.93 -2.30
CA PRO A 99 18.20 -4.44 -2.64
C PRO A 99 18.37 -5.64 -1.72
N THR A 100 18.58 -6.83 -2.27
CA THR A 100 18.96 -7.99 -1.47
C THR A 100 20.16 -7.60 -0.60
N ASP A 101 19.89 -7.33 0.68
CA ASP A 101 20.86 -6.94 1.70
C ASP A 101 21.66 -8.19 2.12
N GLY A 102 22.40 -8.73 1.16
CA GLY A 102 23.18 -9.95 1.28
C GLY A 102 24.37 -10.00 0.32
N ALA A 103 24.64 -8.94 -0.44
CA ALA A 103 25.76 -8.87 -1.37
C ALA A 103 26.71 -7.69 -1.06
N VAL A 104 26.92 -7.38 0.22
CA VAL A 104 28.20 -6.77 0.63
C VAL A 104 29.17 -7.92 0.87
N HIS A 105 29.56 -8.60 -0.22
CA HIS A 105 30.82 -9.34 -0.19
C HIS A 105 31.90 -8.29 0.04
N VAL A 106 32.38 -8.26 1.28
CA VAL A 106 33.67 -7.72 1.67
C VAL A 106 34.68 -8.09 0.58
N TRP A 107 35.06 -7.11 -0.25
CA TRP A 107 36.25 -7.23 -1.07
C TRP A 107 37.41 -6.91 -0.14
N GLU A 108 37.96 -7.93 0.51
CA GLU A 108 39.21 -7.81 1.26
C GLU A 108 40.34 -7.60 0.24
N PRO A 109 41.05 -6.44 0.26
CA PRO A 109 42.27 -6.30 -0.51
C PRO A 109 43.35 -7.09 0.22
N SER A 110 43.77 -8.23 -0.35
CA SER A 110 44.89 -9.00 0.19
C SER A 110 46.17 -8.16 0.18
N THR A 111 46.52 -7.56 1.31
CA THR A 111 47.83 -6.96 1.53
C THR A 111 48.80 -8.01 2.05
N HIS A 112 49.75 -8.38 1.19
CA HIS A 112 51.12 -8.85 1.47
C HIS A 112 51.33 -10.01 2.46
N ASP A 113 52.02 -11.06 1.99
CA ASP A 113 53.07 -11.67 2.80
C ASP A 113 54.29 -12.02 1.94
N ASN A 114 55.45 -11.50 2.37
CA ASN A 114 56.78 -11.75 1.83
C ASN A 114 57.32 -13.07 2.39
N GLY A 115 57.71 -14.00 1.52
CA GLY A 115 58.47 -15.19 1.88
C GLY A 115 59.76 -15.30 1.05
N ALA A 116 60.89 -15.01 1.67
CA ALA A 116 62.26 -15.10 1.17
C ALA A 116 62.66 -16.55 0.77
N ASP A 117 63.30 -16.76 -0.40
CA ASP A 117 64.73 -17.08 -0.64
C ASP A 117 64.99 -18.58 -0.90
N PRO A 118 66.16 -19.04 -1.43
CA PRO A 118 67.13 -18.45 -2.37
C PRO A 118 67.53 -19.44 -3.50
N ALA A 119 68.29 -18.99 -4.52
CA ALA A 119 69.52 -19.63 -5.05
C ALA A 119 69.84 -19.34 -6.54
N THR A 120 71.07 -18.84 -6.72
CA THR A 120 72.08 -19.20 -7.74
C THR A 120 71.91 -18.87 -9.23
N SER A 121 72.58 -17.76 -9.60
CA SER A 121 73.73 -17.66 -10.51
C SER A 121 73.61 -17.83 -12.04
N ALA A 122 74.35 -16.93 -12.71
CA ALA A 122 74.98 -17.02 -14.04
C ALA A 122 74.04 -16.78 -15.24
N VAL A 123 74.39 -16.11 -16.33
CA VAL A 123 75.57 -15.37 -16.83
C VAL A 123 75.18 -14.82 -18.22
N SER A 124 75.75 -13.68 -18.64
CA SER A 124 75.81 -13.14 -20.03
C SER A 124 74.48 -12.75 -20.70
N GLY A 125 74.37 -11.72 -21.55
CA GLY A 125 75.31 -10.78 -22.11
C GLY A 125 74.58 -9.80 -23.06
N SER A 126 75.24 -8.68 -23.36
CA SER A 126 75.02 -7.65 -24.40
C SER A 126 73.66 -7.49 -25.08
N SER A 127 73.15 -6.25 -25.15
CA SER A 127 73.39 -5.34 -26.29
C SER A 127 72.40 -4.16 -26.30
N THR A 128 72.93 -2.98 -26.62
CA THR A 128 72.34 -1.79 -27.27
C THR A 128 71.09 -2.05 -28.13
N GLU A 129 70.11 -1.16 -28.35
CA GLU A 129 70.05 0.28 -28.69
C GLU A 129 68.55 0.71 -28.58
N ILE A 130 68.19 1.88 -28.05
CA ILE A 130 67.82 3.13 -28.76
C ILE A 130 67.09 2.94 -30.11
N CYS A 131 65.78 3.26 -30.12
CA CYS A 131 65.07 4.09 -31.11
C CYS A 131 63.79 4.62 -30.45
#